data_AF-A0A137NPH0-F1
#
_entry.id   AF-A0A137NPH0-F1
#
_cell.length_a   1.000
_cell.length_b   1.000
_cell.length_c   1.000
_cell.angle_alpha   90.00
_cell.angle_beta   90.00
_cell.angle_gamma   90.00
#
_symmetry.space_group_name_H-M   'P 1'
#
loop_
_entity.id
_entity.type
_entity.pdbx_description
1 polymer ?
#
loop_
_entity_poly.entity_id
_entity_poly.type
_entity_poly.pdbx_seq_one_letter_code
_entity_poly.pdbx_strand_id
1 'polypeptide(L)'
;MSSLLEKKLKTQEVAKDFLIPFSVQGLILGVMGCILTVPVICIILKSNLKKLHSDLVMSGILCFNNLIISISLFFTSIFILCGYNVIVYNDYLCDMQLITMVVPLLINSYIISLISFERCLLIVYNIKLSNLIYIVFTFILFAIPMAFTFRGLIVDHAIISMTGVHATPSPGMSTKFPILAVYLGLGLMV
;
A
#
# COMPACT_ATOMS: atom_id res chain seq x y z
N MET A 1 -7.65 2.90 -26.81
CA MET A 1 -6.28 2.57 -26.40
C MET A 1 -5.32 3.76 -26.57
N SER A 2 -5.36 4.50 -27.68
CA SER A 2 -4.53 5.72 -27.88
C SER A 2 -4.79 6.85 -26.88
N SER A 3 -6.04 7.07 -26.44
CA SER A 3 -6.40 8.17 -25.54
C SER A 3 -5.88 8.04 -24.11
N LEU A 4 -5.63 6.82 -23.62
CA LEU A 4 -5.13 6.59 -22.26
C LEU A 4 -3.61 6.77 -22.19
N LEU A 5 -2.89 6.20 -23.16
CA LEU A 5 -1.44 6.36 -23.30
C LEU A 5 -1.06 7.84 -23.48
N GLU A 6 -1.81 8.58 -24.30
CA GLU A 6 -1.59 10.01 -24.51
C GLU A 6 -1.80 10.82 -23.22
N LYS A 7 -2.79 10.45 -22.39
CA LYS A 7 -2.98 11.04 -21.06
C LYS A 7 -1.82 10.72 -20.13
N LYS A 8 -1.34 9.47 -20.09
CA LYS A 8 -0.21 9.04 -19.26
C LYS A 8 1.08 9.77 -19.64
N LEU A 9 1.36 9.91 -20.93
CA LEU A 9 2.53 10.63 -21.45
C LEU A 9 2.45 12.14 -21.13
N LYS A 10 1.29 12.78 -21.33
CA LYS A 10 1.09 14.19 -20.98
C LYS A 10 1.28 14.47 -19.49
N THR A 11 0.75 13.61 -18.61
CA THR A 11 0.97 13.75 -17.17
C THR A 11 2.44 13.58 -16.81
N GLN A 12 3.15 12.66 -17.47
CA GLN A 12 4.55 12.44 -17.22
C GLN A 12 5.44 13.60 -17.72
N GLU A 13 5.12 14.20 -18.87
CA GLU A 13 5.80 15.40 -19.37
C GLU A 13 5.69 16.57 -18.40
N VAL A 14 4.50 16.79 -17.83
CA VAL A 14 4.27 17.81 -16.79
C VAL A 14 5.05 17.50 -15.51
N ALA A 15 5.26 16.22 -15.20
CA ALA A 15 5.94 15.78 -13.98
C ALA A 15 7.46 15.61 -14.13
N LYS A 16 8.05 15.91 -15.29
CA LYS A 16 9.46 15.62 -15.61
C LYS A 16 10.45 16.17 -14.59
N ASP A 17 10.21 17.38 -14.09
CA ASP A 17 11.08 18.05 -13.12
C ASP A 17 11.02 17.42 -11.72
N PHE A 18 9.90 16.76 -11.40
CA PHE A 18 9.67 16.07 -10.13
C PHE A 18 9.99 14.57 -10.20
N LEU A 19 10.08 14.02 -11.41
CA LEU A 19 10.28 12.60 -11.65
C LEU A 19 11.55 12.07 -10.99
N ILE A 20 12.68 12.76 -11.19
CA ILE A 20 13.99 12.36 -10.67
C ILE A 20 14.05 12.41 -9.14
N PRO A 21 13.73 13.53 -8.46
CA PRO A 21 13.84 13.60 -7.01
C PRO A 21 12.92 12.60 -6.28
N PHE A 22 11.69 12.41 -6.75
CA PHE A 22 10.78 11.41 -6.18
C PHE A 22 11.23 9.98 -6.46
N SER A 23 11.85 9.69 -7.61
CA SER A 23 12.41 8.36 -7.87
C SER A 23 13.61 8.06 -6.98
N VAL A 24 14.48 9.03 -6.73
CA VAL A 24 15.60 8.87 -5.79
C VAL A 24 15.06 8.62 -4.38
N GLN A 25 14.05 9.38 -3.95
CA GLN A 25 13.40 9.16 -2.66
C GLN A 25 12.78 7.75 -2.57
N GLY A 26 12.06 7.31 -3.61
CA GLY A 26 11.47 5.98 -3.68
C GLY A 26 12.51 4.86 -3.59
N LEU A 27 13.68 5.05 -4.21
CA LEU A 27 14.79 4.10 -4.13
C LEU A 27 15.37 4.01 -2.72
N ILE A 28 15.59 5.16 -2.05
CA ILE A 28 16.08 5.21 -0.67
C ILE A 28 15.08 4.53 0.27
N LEU A 29 13.78 4.85 0.14
CA LEU A 29 12.72 4.24 0.95
C LEU A 29 12.59 2.74 0.70
N GLY A 30 12.71 2.29 -0.55
CA GLY A 30 12.67 0.87 -0.89
C GLY A 30 13.83 0.10 -0.26
N VAL A 31 15.06 0.61 -0.33
CA VAL A 31 16.24 -0.04 0.26
C VAL A 31 16.16 -0.06 1.79
N MET A 32 15.87 1.09 2.41
CA MET A 32 15.75 1.19 3.87
C MET A 32 14.60 0.32 4.40
N GLY A 33 13.47 0.30 3.69
CA GLY A 33 12.31 -0.53 4.03
C GLY A 33 12.66 -2.01 4.02
N CYS A 34 13.37 -2.50 3.00
CA CYS A 34 13.86 -3.88 2.96
C CYS A 34 14.83 -4.20 4.10
N ILE A 35 15.80 -3.31 4.37
CA ILE A 35 16.79 -3.52 5.45
C ILE A 35 16.12 -3.62 6.83
N LEU A 36 15.08 -2.83 7.08
CA LEU A 36 14.36 -2.83 8.36
C LEU A 36 13.38 -3.98 8.50
N THR A 37 12.68 -4.35 7.43
CA THR A 37 11.59 -5.35 7.49
C THR A 37 12.08 -6.79 7.40
N VAL A 38 13.13 -7.07 6.62
CA VAL A 38 13.65 -8.44 6.42
C VAL A 38 14.11 -9.08 7.75
N PRO A 39 14.91 -8.43 8.61
CA PRO A 39 15.34 -9.02 9.87
C PRO A 39 14.16 -9.37 10.79
N VAL A 40 13.15 -8.49 10.86
CA VAL A 40 11.96 -8.69 11.69
C VAL A 40 11.16 -9.90 11.20
N ILE A 41 10.95 -10.00 9.88
CA ILE A 41 10.28 -11.16 9.27
C ILE A 41 11.08 -12.45 9.55
N CYS A 42 12.41 -12.44 9.40
CA CYS A 42 13.25 -13.60 9.68
C CYS A 42 13.15 -14.05 11.15
N ILE A 43 13.10 -13.12 12.10
CA ILE A 43 12.93 -13.42 13.53
C ILE A 43 11.55 -14.03 13.80
N ILE A 44 10.50 -13.48 13.20
CA ILE A 44 9.13 -13.96 13.36
C ILE A 44 8.97 -15.35 12.74
N LEU A 45 9.51 -15.60 11.55
CA LEU A 45 9.48 -16.89 10.88
C LEU A 45 10.26 -17.98 11.62
N LYS A 46 11.38 -17.63 12.26
CA LYS A 46 12.13 -18.55 13.13
C LYS A 46 11.42 -18.83 14.46
N SER A 47 10.48 -17.97 14.86
CA SER A 47 9.77 -18.10 16.12
C SER A 47 8.53 -18.99 15.97
N ASN A 48 8.19 -19.74 17.02
CA ASN A 48 6.99 -20.58 17.01
C ASN A 48 5.71 -19.72 17.04
N LEU A 49 5.06 -19.56 15.88
CA LEU A 49 3.82 -18.78 15.68
C LEU A 49 2.71 -19.10 16.70
N LYS A 50 2.63 -20.35 17.19
CA LYS A 50 1.62 -20.78 18.18
C LYS A 50 1.87 -20.26 19.60
N LYS A 51 3.08 -19.82 19.93
CA LYS A 51 3.43 -19.23 21.24
C LYS A 51 3.62 -17.71 21.17
N LEU A 52 3.40 -17.12 19.99
CA LEU A 52 3.65 -15.71 19.75
C LEU A 52 2.51 -14.85 20.29
N HIS A 53 2.87 -13.72 20.90
CA HIS A 53 1.93 -12.69 21.32
C HIS A 53 1.15 -12.16 20.11
N SER A 54 -0.14 -11.83 20.27
CA SER A 54 -1.02 -11.23 19.24
C SER A 54 -0.34 -10.07 18.52
N ASP A 55 0.23 -9.14 19.29
CA ASP A 55 1.00 -8.00 18.75
C ASP A 55 2.12 -8.40 17.80
N LEU A 56 2.84 -9.49 18.09
CA LEU A 56 3.98 -9.92 17.29
C LEU A 56 3.51 -10.55 15.97
N VAL A 57 2.33 -11.17 15.96
CA VAL A 57 1.68 -11.66 14.73
C VAL A 57 1.21 -10.50 13.87
N MET A 58 0.53 -9.50 14.45
CA MET A 58 0.10 -8.30 13.72
C MET A 58 1.28 -7.51 13.16
N SER A 59 2.33 -7.32 13.97
CA SER A 59 3.58 -6.68 13.55
C SER A 59 4.28 -7.46 12.42
N GLY A 60 4.19 -8.79 12.42
CA GLY A 60 4.67 -9.62 11.32
C GLY A 60 3.94 -9.38 10.02
N ILE A 61 2.60 -9.31 10.05
CA ILE A 61 1.78 -8.99 8.87
C ILE A 61 2.11 -7.57 8.37
N LEU A 62 2.24 -6.60 9.28
CA LEU A 62 2.65 -5.23 8.96
C LEU A 62 4.00 -5.19 8.24
N CYS A 63 5.00 -5.91 8.77
CA CYS A 63 6.34 -5.98 8.18
C CYS A 63 6.31 -6.64 6.80
N PHE A 64 5.50 -7.69 6.61
CA PHE A 64 5.34 -8.36 5.33
C PHE A 64 4.73 -7.42 4.27
N ASN A 65 3.67 -6.70 4.61
CA ASN A 65 3.08 -5.69 3.73
C ASN A 65 4.07 -4.55 3.41
N ASN A 66 4.81 -4.06 4.40
CA ASN A 66 5.83 -3.03 4.20
C ASN A 66 6.96 -3.52 3.26
N LEU A 67 7.33 -4.80 3.33
CA LEU A 67 8.30 -5.39 2.42
C LEU A 67 7.77 -5.39 0.97
N ILE A 68 6.50 -5.77 0.76
CA ILE A 68 5.86 -5.72 -0.57
C ILE A 68 5.90 -4.30 -1.15
N ILE A 69 5.52 -3.30 -0.36
CA ILE A 69 5.56 -1.88 -0.76
C ILE A 69 6.99 -1.47 -1.11
N SER A 70 7.96 -1.83 -0.27
CA SER A 70 9.37 -1.47 -0.44
C SER A 70 9.96 -2.06 -1.72
N ILE A 71 9.64 -3.31 -2.03
CA ILE A 71 10.05 -3.99 -3.27
C ILE A 71 9.40 -3.31 -4.48
N SER A 72 8.10 -3.01 -4.42
CA SER A 72 7.38 -2.31 -5.49
C SER A 72 7.99 -0.93 -5.77
N LEU A 73 8.24 -0.14 -4.72
CA LEU A 73 8.93 1.15 -4.79
C LEU A 73 10.31 1.06 -5.42
N PHE A 74 11.10 0.06 -5.01
CA PHE A 74 12.45 -0.15 -5.52
C PHE A 74 12.46 -0.43 -7.02
N PHE A 75 11.62 -1.36 -7.49
CA PHE A 75 11.53 -1.68 -8.92
C PHE A 75 11.03 -0.49 -9.75
N THR A 76 9.97 0.19 -9.30
CA THR A 76 9.47 1.38 -9.99
C THR A 76 10.54 2.47 -10.11
N SER A 77 11.23 2.77 -9.01
CA SER A 77 12.23 3.83 -8.97
C SER A 77 13.40 3.53 -9.90
N ILE A 78 13.87 2.28 -9.95
CA ILE A 78 14.93 1.85 -10.87
C ILE A 78 14.49 1.96 -12.31
N PHE A 79 13.28 1.50 -12.66
CA PHE A 79 12.80 1.58 -14.04
C PHE A 79 12.74 3.03 -14.54
N ILE A 80 12.27 3.94 -13.70
CA ILE A 80 12.22 5.37 -14.02
C ILE A 80 13.64 5.97 -14.15
N LEU A 81 14.55 5.68 -13.20
CA LEU A 81 15.93 6.17 -13.22
C LEU A 81 16.75 5.63 -14.40
N CYS A 82 16.48 4.40 -14.84
CA CYS A 82 17.10 3.80 -16.03
C CYS A 82 16.49 4.29 -17.35
N GLY A 83 15.54 5.23 -17.33
CA GLY A 83 14.90 5.79 -18.51
C GLY A 83 13.88 4.86 -19.18
N TYR A 84 13.61 3.70 -18.59
CA TYR A 84 12.61 2.75 -19.05
C TYR A 84 11.32 2.98 -18.27
N ASN A 85 10.44 3.84 -18.76
CA ASN A 85 9.16 4.09 -18.11
C ASN A 85 8.14 2.97 -18.38
N VAL A 86 8.50 1.72 -18.05
CA VAL A 86 7.72 0.51 -18.36
C VAL A 86 6.29 0.58 -17.81
N ILE A 87 6.10 1.31 -16.70
CA ILE A 87 4.79 1.56 -16.07
C ILE A 87 3.87 2.40 -16.96
N VAL A 88 4.40 3.30 -17.79
CA VAL A 88 3.63 4.11 -18.73
C VAL A 88 3.16 3.27 -19.91
N TYR A 89 4.03 2.39 -20.38
CA TYR A 89 3.82 1.60 -21.61
C TYR A 89 3.00 0.33 -21.37
N ASN A 90 3.01 -0.20 -20.14
CA ASN A 90 2.30 -1.43 -19.81
C ASN A 90 1.23 -1.18 -18.74
N ASP A 91 -0.03 -1.17 -19.19
CA ASP A 91 -1.21 -0.96 -18.33
C ASP A 91 -1.29 -2.00 -17.20
N TYR A 92 -0.91 -3.25 -17.46
CA TYR A 92 -0.92 -4.30 -16.44
C TYR A 92 0.09 -4.01 -15.31
N LEU A 93 1.28 -3.51 -15.64
CA LEU A 93 2.27 -3.15 -14.61
C LEU A 93 1.84 -1.90 -13.83
N CYS A 94 1.16 -0.96 -14.48
CA CYS A 94 0.57 0.20 -13.83
C CYS A 94 -0.53 -0.19 -12.83
N ASP A 95 -1.43 -1.08 -13.24
CA ASP A 95 -2.51 -1.60 -12.40
C ASP A 95 -1.96 -2.43 -11.23
N MET A 96 -0.96 -3.29 -11.49
CA MET A 96 -0.28 -4.06 -10.43
C MET A 96 0.46 -3.17 -9.44
N GLN A 97 1.10 -2.09 -9.89
CA GLN A 97 1.74 -1.13 -9.00
C GLN A 97 0.72 -0.43 -8.10
N LEU A 98 -0.44 -0.04 -8.65
CA LEU A 98 -1.52 0.56 -7.86
C LEU A 98 -1.98 -0.38 -6.74
N ILE A 99 -2.22 -1.65 -7.07
CA ILE A 99 -2.68 -2.65 -6.09
C ILE A 99 -1.62 -2.87 -5.01
N THR A 100 -0.36 -3.08 -5.42
CA THR A 100 0.75 -3.37 -4.49
C THR A 100 1.17 -2.19 -3.61
N MET A 101 0.74 -0.97 -3.94
CA MET A 101 0.94 0.22 -3.11
C MET A 101 -0.27 0.51 -2.23
N VAL A 102 -1.45 0.66 -2.83
CA VAL A 102 -2.63 1.17 -2.14
C VAL A 102 -3.20 0.15 -1.16
N VAL A 103 -3.28 -1.11 -1.57
CA VAL A 103 -3.89 -2.15 -0.72
C VAL A 103 -3.06 -2.38 0.55
N PRO A 104 -1.73 -2.65 0.46
CA PRO A 104 -0.92 -2.84 1.66
C PRO A 104 -0.86 -1.59 2.55
N LEU A 105 -0.86 -0.39 1.98
CA LEU A 105 -0.83 0.86 2.75
C LEU A 105 -2.10 1.04 3.61
N LEU A 106 -3.28 0.80 3.05
CA LEU A 106 -4.55 0.83 3.78
C LEU A 106 -4.63 -0.27 4.84
N ILE A 107 -4.16 -1.47 4.52
CA ILE A 107 -4.12 -2.55 5.50
C ILE A 107 -3.20 -2.19 6.67
N ASN A 108 -2.06 -1.56 6.39
CA ASN A 108 -1.11 -1.17 7.43
C ASN A 108 -1.70 -0.12 8.38
N SER A 109 -2.46 0.87 7.87
CA SER A 109 -3.14 1.82 8.77
C SER A 109 -4.16 1.11 9.66
N TYR A 110 -4.95 0.19 9.10
CA TYR A 110 -5.92 -0.60 9.89
C TYR A 110 -5.26 -1.49 10.93
N ILE A 111 -4.12 -2.13 10.62
CA ILE A 111 -3.38 -2.93 11.59
C ILE A 111 -2.85 -2.05 12.74
N ILE A 112 -2.32 -0.86 12.43
CA ILE A 112 -1.84 0.08 13.46
C ILE A 112 -3.00 0.50 14.37
N SER A 113 -4.16 0.81 13.80
CA SER A 113 -5.37 1.11 14.59
C SER A 113 -5.80 -0.06 15.49
N LEU A 114 -5.75 -1.30 14.99
CA LEU A 114 -6.06 -2.50 15.80
C LEU A 114 -5.07 -2.70 16.95
N ILE A 115 -3.77 -2.51 16.72
CA ILE A 115 -2.75 -2.59 17.77
C ILE A 115 -3.00 -1.52 18.84
N SER A 116 -3.30 -0.28 18.43
CA SER A 116 -3.65 0.80 19.35
C SER A 116 -4.88 0.46 20.20
N PHE A 117 -5.91 -0.11 19.58
CA PHE A 117 -7.13 -0.53 20.26
C PHE A 117 -6.89 -1.70 21.24
N GLU A 118 -6.06 -2.69 20.88
CA GLU A 118 -5.65 -3.78 21.77
C GLU A 118 -4.94 -3.23 23.02
N ARG A 119 -4.00 -2.30 22.83
CA ARG A 119 -3.29 -1.66 23.96
C ARG A 119 -4.24 -0.86 24.85
N CYS A 120 -5.22 -0.17 24.28
CA CYS A 120 -6.25 0.54 25.04
C CYS A 120 -7.10 -0.42 25.90
N LEU A 121 -7.58 -1.52 25.31
CA LEU A 121 -8.38 -2.52 26.03
C LEU A 121 -7.62 -3.21 27.17
N LEU A 122 -6.35 -3.53 26.94
CA LEU A 122 -5.49 -4.15 27.95
C LEU A 122 -5.19 -3.19 29.11
N ILE A 123 -4.97 -1.90 28.84
CA ILE A 123 -4.59 -0.92 29.88
C ILE A 123 -5.82 -0.42 30.66
N VAL A 124 -6.89 -0.03 29.96
CA VAL A 124 -8.05 0.64 30.57
C VAL A 124 -9.03 -0.37 31.15
N TYR A 125 -9.28 -1.47 30.42
CA TYR A 125 -10.32 -2.44 30.78
C TYR A 125 -9.74 -3.75 31.32
N ASN A 126 -8.42 -3.98 31.21
CA ASN A 126 -7.75 -5.23 31.59
C ASN A 126 -8.38 -6.49 30.93
N ILE A 127 -8.96 -6.33 29.75
CA ILE A 127 -9.58 -7.42 28.99
C ILE A 127 -8.58 -7.91 27.95
N LYS A 128 -8.23 -9.21 28.01
CA LYS A 128 -7.39 -9.87 27.01
C LYS A 128 -8.25 -10.58 25.97
N LEU A 129 -8.28 -10.06 24.75
CA LEU A 129 -8.94 -10.73 23.63
C LEU A 129 -8.11 -11.90 23.10
N SER A 130 -8.80 -12.88 22.51
CA SER A 130 -8.18 -14.04 21.88
C SER A 130 -7.58 -13.69 20.51
N ASN A 131 -6.42 -14.25 20.19
CA ASN A 131 -5.72 -14.08 18.90
C ASN A 131 -6.62 -14.37 17.68
N LEU A 132 -7.59 -15.28 17.81
CA LEU A 132 -8.48 -15.66 16.70
C LEU A 132 -9.39 -14.49 16.29
N ILE A 133 -9.87 -13.71 17.26
CA ILE A 133 -10.75 -12.56 17.00
C ILE A 133 -10.00 -11.51 16.18
N TYR A 134 -8.73 -11.27 16.53
CA TYR A 134 -7.87 -10.35 15.79
C TYR A 134 -7.59 -10.78 14.35
N ILE A 135 -7.37 -12.07 14.13
CA ILE A 135 -7.19 -12.61 12.77
C ILE A 135 -8.46 -12.42 11.94
N VAL A 136 -9.63 -12.67 12.52
CA VAL A 136 -10.92 -12.47 11.84
C VAL A 136 -11.16 -10.99 11.50
N PHE A 137 -10.92 -10.08 12.46
CA PHE A 137 -11.02 -8.64 12.20
C PHE A 137 -10.05 -8.16 11.13
N THR A 138 -8.80 -8.62 11.17
CA THR A 138 -7.79 -8.30 10.15
C THR A 138 -8.23 -8.80 8.76
N PHE A 139 -8.80 -10.00 8.68
CA PHE A 139 -9.30 -10.55 7.42
C PHE A 139 -10.48 -9.76 6.84
N ILE A 140 -11.43 -9.34 7.68
CA ILE A 140 -12.55 -8.49 7.27
C ILE A 140 -12.04 -7.13 6.76
N LEU A 141 -11.10 -6.52 7.48
CA LEU A 141 -10.49 -5.25 7.09
C LEU A 141 -9.64 -5.38 5.82
N PHE A 142 -9.10 -6.57 5.52
CA PHE A 142 -8.41 -6.85 4.27
C PHE A 142 -9.37 -6.96 3.08
N ALA A 143 -10.55 -7.56 3.28
CA ALA A 143 -11.54 -7.77 2.23
C ALA A 143 -12.09 -6.44 1.65
N ILE A 144 -12.18 -5.40 2.49
CA ILE A 144 -12.74 -4.10 2.09
C ILE A 144 -11.86 -3.41 1.01
N PRO A 145 -10.56 -3.09 1.25
CA PRO A 145 -9.69 -2.50 0.21
C PRO A 145 -9.60 -3.36 -1.04
N MET A 146 -9.50 -4.68 -0.90
CA MET A 146 -9.47 -5.62 -2.03
C MET A 146 -10.69 -5.46 -2.94
N ALA A 147 -11.89 -5.43 -2.38
CA ALA A 147 -13.13 -5.27 -3.15
C ALA A 147 -13.18 -3.91 -3.86
N PHE A 148 -12.72 -2.83 -3.21
CA PHE A 148 -12.65 -1.51 -3.83
C PHE A 148 -11.66 -1.45 -4.99
N THR A 149 -10.45 -2.00 -4.81
CA THR A 149 -9.46 -2.04 -5.90
C THR A 149 -9.93 -2.91 -7.06
N PHE A 150 -10.59 -4.04 -6.78
CA PHE A 150 -11.11 -4.93 -7.82
C PHE A 150 -12.21 -4.25 -8.64
N ARG A 151 -13.12 -3.52 -7.97
CA ARG A 151 -14.12 -2.69 -8.66
C ARG A 151 -13.46 -1.58 -9.48
N GLY A 152 -12.40 -0.97 -8.96
CA GLY A 152 -11.62 0.05 -9.67
C GLY A 152 -11.08 -0.48 -10.99
N LEU A 153 -10.41 -1.64 -10.98
CA LEU A 153 -9.83 -2.28 -12.16
C LEU A 153 -10.87 -2.67 -13.23
N ILE A 154 -12.10 -3.00 -12.83
CA ILE A 154 -13.17 -3.37 -13.77
C ILE A 154 -13.75 -2.14 -14.47
N VAL A 155 -13.80 -0.98 -13.79
CA VAL A 155 -14.49 0.22 -14.28
C VAL A 155 -13.56 1.16 -15.04
N ASP A 156 -12.32 1.32 -14.59
CA ASP A 156 -11.32 2.21 -15.21
C ASP A 156 -9.89 1.70 -14.98
N HIS A 157 -9.03 1.87 -15.98
CA HIS A 157 -7.59 1.59 -15.82
C HIS A 157 -6.89 2.67 -14.98
N ALA A 158 -5.83 2.29 -14.27
CA ALA A 158 -5.02 3.22 -13.52
C ALA A 158 -4.31 4.23 -14.44
N ILE A 159 -4.24 5.48 -14.00
CA ILE A 159 -3.45 6.54 -14.64
C ILE A 159 -2.19 6.83 -13.80
N ILE A 160 -1.22 7.51 -14.39
CA ILE A 160 -0.04 7.94 -13.65
C ILE A 160 -0.39 9.16 -12.79
N SER A 161 0.10 9.17 -11.56
CA SER A 161 -0.03 10.28 -10.62
C SER A 161 0.59 11.57 -11.15
N MET A 162 0.20 12.70 -10.56
CA MET A 162 0.73 14.03 -10.89
C MET A 162 2.24 14.16 -10.66
N THR A 163 2.86 13.27 -9.86
CA THR A 163 4.31 13.21 -9.66
C THR A 163 5.02 12.37 -10.71
N GLY A 164 4.29 11.63 -11.55
CA GLY A 164 4.86 10.79 -12.61
C GLY A 164 5.43 9.45 -12.13
N VAL A 165 5.51 9.20 -10.82
CA VAL A 165 6.28 8.08 -10.24
C VAL A 165 5.41 6.88 -9.86
N HIS A 166 4.14 7.10 -9.50
CA HIS A 166 3.23 6.04 -9.07
C HIS A 166 1.92 6.05 -9.84
N ALA A 167 1.27 4.89 -9.92
CA ALA A 167 -0.08 4.76 -10.46
C ALA A 167 -1.14 5.26 -9.44
N THR A 168 -2.17 5.91 -9.95
CA THR A 168 -3.33 6.42 -9.19
C THR A 168 -4.63 6.11 -9.93
N PRO A 169 -5.77 5.96 -9.23
CA PRO A 169 -7.05 5.76 -9.88
C PRO A 169 -7.42 6.95 -10.78
N SER A 170 -8.03 6.67 -11.93
CA SER A 170 -8.49 7.69 -12.88
C SER A 170 -9.56 8.61 -12.26
N PRO A 171 -9.46 9.95 -12.43
CA PRO A 171 -10.49 10.90 -11.99
C PRO A 171 -11.82 10.75 -12.74
N GLY A 172 -11.90 9.87 -13.75
CA GLY A 172 -13.14 9.42 -14.38
C GLY A 172 -14.09 8.65 -13.45
N MET A 173 -13.63 8.27 -12.25
CA MET A 173 -14.47 7.70 -11.20
C MET A 173 -15.63 8.65 -10.83
N SER A 174 -16.79 8.41 -11.45
CA SER A 174 -18.10 8.95 -11.08
C SER A 174 -18.58 8.46 -9.69
N THR A 175 -17.70 7.90 -8.87
CA THR A 175 -17.94 7.74 -7.44
C THR A 175 -17.46 9.01 -6.76
N LYS A 176 -18.43 9.84 -6.37
CA LYS A 176 -18.27 11.05 -5.54
C LYS A 176 -17.05 10.92 -4.61
N PHE A 177 -15.95 11.57 -5.00
CA PHE A 177 -14.71 11.78 -4.25
C PHE A 177 -14.87 11.98 -2.73
N PRO A 178 -15.95 12.61 -2.20
CA PRO A 178 -16.17 12.68 -0.75
C PRO A 178 -16.27 11.32 -0.05
N ILE A 179 -16.75 10.24 -0.69
CA ILE A 179 -16.90 8.95 -0.01
C ILE A 179 -15.53 8.30 0.22
N LEU A 180 -14.65 8.32 -0.79
CA LEU A 180 -13.30 7.79 -0.66
C LEU A 180 -12.45 8.65 0.30
N ALA A 181 -12.63 9.98 0.28
CA ALA A 181 -11.99 10.90 1.22
C ALA A 181 -12.49 10.73 2.66
N VAL A 182 -13.76 10.38 2.87
CA VAL A 182 -14.31 10.05 4.20
C VAL A 182 -13.74 8.72 4.69
N TYR A 183 -13.59 7.69 3.84
CA TYR A 183 -13.00 6.42 4.26
C TYR A 183 -11.46 6.46 4.43
N LEU A 184 -10.74 7.22 3.59
CA LEU A 184 -9.31 7.51 3.79
C LEU A 184 -9.07 8.45 4.97
N GLY A 185 -9.96 9.42 5.18
CA GLY A 185 -9.96 10.33 6.33
C GLY A 185 -10.21 9.60 7.65
N LEU A 186 -11.11 8.61 7.66
CA LEU A 186 -11.29 7.72 8.81
C LEU A 186 -10.07 6.83 9.07
N GLY A 187 -9.24 6.55 8.05
CA GLY A 187 -7.94 5.86 8.23
C GLY A 187 -6.80 6.78 8.69
N LEU A 188 -6.98 8.11 8.62
CA LEU A 188 -6.02 9.14 9.07
C LEU A 188 -6.42 9.78 10.42
N MET A 189 -7.64 9.56 10.92
CA MET A 189 -8.14 10.04 12.20
C MET A 189 -8.12 8.98 13.33
N VAL A 190 -7.42 7.85 13.15
CA VAL A 190 -7.20 6.84 14.21
C VAL A 190 -5.72 6.66 14.47
#